data_AF-A0A2I0SWR4-F1
#
_entry.id   AF-A0A2I0SWR4-F1
#
_cell.length_a   1.000
_cell.length_b   1.000
_cell.length_c   1.000
_cell.angle_alpha   90.00
_cell.angle_beta   90.00
_cell.angle_gamma   90.00
#
_symmetry.space_group_name_H-M   'P 1'
#
loop_
_entity.id
_entity.type
_entity.pdbx_description
1 polymer ?
#
loop_
_entity_poly.entity_id
_entity_poly.type
_entity_poly.pdbx_seq_one_letter_code
_entity_poly.pdbx_strand_id
1 'polypeptide(L)'
;MSRALPKYNKRRVVMIGGASAVVLSAAVIAGSALAGETHNDNAQNATTKAAASTITCPDVASKLPAVPASAKAEVDRNLALLNTQIAEANKRLVDTVGQGGPNFVQNAILGPLKDKRVSTIDRIAISIGRTAAKPTGLDTLAACTLNTAGGAAADGTATASAAPSATAGAQAGGAAGSGAAATAGTITCPDVASKLPAVPASAKAEVDRNLALLNTQIAEANKRLVDTVGQGGPNFVQNAILGPLKDKRVSTIDRIAISIGRTAAKPTGLDTLAACTLSK
;
A
#
# COMPACT_ATOMS: atom_id res chain seq x y z
N MET A 1 52.05 7.69 -34.84
CA MET A 1 51.94 7.56 -33.37
C MET A 1 50.81 6.59 -33.06
N SER A 2 51.12 5.29 -33.09
CA SER A 2 50.16 4.20 -32.95
C SER A 2 49.71 4.07 -31.49
N ARG A 3 48.39 4.07 -31.25
CA ARG A 3 47.81 3.87 -29.92
C ARG A 3 47.67 2.37 -29.65
N ALA A 4 48.43 1.86 -28.68
CA ALA A 4 48.33 0.49 -28.19
C ALA A 4 47.08 0.33 -27.29
N LEU A 5 46.29 -0.72 -27.56
CA LEU A 5 45.15 -1.15 -26.73
C LEU A 5 45.65 -2.03 -25.58
N PRO A 6 45.09 -1.92 -24.36
CA PRO A 6 45.46 -2.79 -23.25
C PRO A 6 44.86 -4.20 -23.40
N LYS A 7 45.70 -5.22 -23.21
CA LYS A 7 45.36 -6.64 -23.24
C LYS A 7 44.43 -7.02 -22.08
N TYR A 8 43.28 -7.59 -22.40
CA TYR A 8 42.38 -8.22 -21.44
C TYR A 8 42.91 -9.62 -21.08
N ASN A 9 43.38 -9.79 -19.83
CA ASN A 9 43.81 -11.10 -19.31
C ASN A 9 42.58 -11.93 -18.90
N LYS A 10 42.24 -12.94 -19.72
CA LYS A 10 41.28 -14.00 -19.39
C LYS A 10 41.83 -14.87 -18.25
N ARG A 11 41.41 -14.60 -17.01
CA ARG A 11 41.55 -15.57 -15.91
C ARG A 11 40.46 -16.63 -16.06
N ARG A 12 40.85 -17.84 -16.51
CA ARG A 12 40.01 -19.04 -16.46
C ARG A 12 39.91 -19.47 -14.99
N VAL A 13 38.71 -19.39 -14.42
CA VAL A 13 38.40 -20.01 -13.12
C VAL A 13 37.83 -21.39 -13.41
N VAL A 14 38.54 -22.42 -12.95
CA VAL A 14 38.12 -23.83 -12.96
C VAL A 14 37.26 -24.03 -11.71
N MET A 15 35.97 -24.33 -11.89
CA MET A 15 35.10 -24.79 -10.81
C MET A 15 35.09 -26.31 -10.81
N ILE A 16 35.74 -26.91 -9.81
CA ILE A 16 35.57 -28.31 -9.42
C ILE A 16 34.40 -28.33 -8.43
N GLY A 17 33.24 -28.84 -8.85
CA GLY A 17 32.07 -29.00 -8.00
C GLY A 17 31.53 -30.43 -8.17
N GLY A 18 31.62 -31.22 -7.11
CA GLY A 18 31.34 -32.65 -7.09
C GLY A 18 29.87 -32.99 -7.34
N ALA A 19 29.66 -34.15 -7.96
CA ALA A 19 28.37 -34.78 -8.13
C ALA A 19 27.93 -35.44 -6.80
N SER A 20 26.85 -34.93 -6.19
CA SER A 20 26.06 -35.67 -5.21
C SER A 20 24.77 -36.14 -5.89
N ALA A 21 24.68 -37.47 -6.08
CA ALA A 21 23.48 -38.13 -6.55
C ALA A 21 22.42 -38.11 -5.44
N VAL A 22 21.28 -37.45 -5.69
CA VAL A 22 20.07 -37.61 -4.86
C VAL A 22 19.15 -38.57 -5.60
N VAL A 23 18.94 -39.73 -4.98
CA VAL A 23 18.03 -40.78 -5.43
C VAL A 23 16.59 -40.26 -5.32
N LEU A 24 15.93 -40.06 -6.47
CA LEU A 24 14.49 -39.87 -6.55
C LEU A 24 13.84 -41.26 -6.51
N SER A 25 13.33 -41.65 -5.34
CA SER A 25 12.43 -42.80 -5.24
C SER A 25 11.03 -42.40 -5.71
N ALA A 26 10.54 -43.17 -6.67
CA ALA A 26 9.31 -43.01 -7.41
C ALA A 26 8.04 -43.10 -6.52
N ALA A 27 7.06 -42.25 -6.83
CA ALA A 27 5.66 -42.51 -6.55
C ALA A 27 4.88 -42.39 -7.88
N VAL A 28 4.58 -43.57 -8.42
CA VAL A 28 3.60 -43.98 -9.44
C VAL A 28 2.78 -42.85 -10.08
N ILE A 29 3.06 -42.57 -11.35
CA ILE A 29 2.10 -42.01 -12.31
C ILE A 29 1.43 -43.20 -12.99
N ALA A 30 0.16 -43.42 -12.68
CA ALA A 30 -0.67 -44.40 -13.38
C ALA A 30 -1.48 -43.70 -14.47
N GLY A 31 -1.30 -44.16 -15.72
CA GLY A 31 -2.38 -44.27 -16.70
C GLY A 31 -2.60 -43.10 -17.66
N SER A 32 -1.82 -43.05 -18.74
CA SER A 32 -2.32 -42.52 -20.01
C SER A 32 -3.00 -43.67 -20.76
N ALA A 33 -4.32 -43.59 -20.97
CA ALA A 33 -4.99 -44.33 -22.03
C ALA A 33 -5.82 -43.34 -22.85
N LEU A 34 -5.45 -43.25 -24.13
CA LEU A 34 -6.07 -42.47 -25.19
C LEU A 34 -7.05 -43.37 -25.94
N ALA A 35 -8.31 -42.96 -26.10
CA ALA A 35 -9.15 -43.15 -27.28
C ALA A 35 -10.61 -42.86 -26.89
N GLY A 36 -11.29 -42.04 -27.69
CA GLY A 36 -12.67 -41.64 -27.44
C GLY A 36 -13.67 -42.74 -27.77
N GLU A 37 -14.81 -42.69 -27.10
CA GLU A 37 -16.08 -43.28 -27.51
C GLU A 37 -17.21 -42.71 -26.64
N THR A 38 -18.31 -42.38 -27.30
CA THR A 38 -19.55 -41.82 -26.77
C THR A 38 -20.28 -42.75 -25.81
N HIS A 39 -20.76 -42.25 -24.67
CA HIS A 39 -22.16 -42.31 -24.19
C HIS A 39 -22.26 -42.04 -22.67
N ASN A 40 -23.35 -41.38 -22.30
CA ASN A 40 -23.82 -41.12 -20.95
C ASN A 40 -23.68 -42.34 -20.04
N ASP A 41 -23.13 -42.17 -18.84
CA ASP A 41 -23.88 -42.43 -17.61
C ASP A 41 -23.19 -41.87 -16.36
N ASN A 42 -24.06 -41.51 -15.44
CA ASN A 42 -23.92 -40.70 -14.25
C ASN A 42 -22.99 -41.34 -13.19
N ALA A 43 -21.81 -40.78 -12.98
CA ALA A 43 -20.97 -41.05 -11.80
C ALA A 43 -20.50 -39.73 -11.17
N GLN A 44 -21.38 -39.19 -10.34
CA GLN A 44 -21.14 -38.12 -9.39
C GLN A 44 -20.00 -38.52 -8.42
N ASN A 45 -18.75 -38.25 -8.79
CA ASN A 45 -17.64 -38.21 -7.84
C ASN A 45 -17.34 -36.74 -7.52
N ALA A 46 -18.12 -36.24 -6.56
CA ALA A 46 -18.06 -34.90 -6.01
C ALA A 46 -16.74 -34.67 -5.24
N THR A 47 -15.66 -34.40 -5.96
CA THR A 47 -14.65 -33.46 -5.44
C THR A 47 -15.06 -32.09 -5.94
N THR A 48 -16.00 -31.48 -5.21
CA THR A 48 -16.32 -30.06 -5.28
C THR A 48 -15.03 -29.27 -5.15
N LYS A 49 -14.44 -28.91 -6.29
CA LYS A 49 -13.50 -27.81 -6.45
C LYS A 49 -14.25 -26.59 -5.92
N ALA A 50 -14.09 -26.33 -4.61
CA ALA A 50 -14.71 -25.21 -3.91
C ALA A 50 -14.51 -24.00 -4.79
N ALA A 51 -15.62 -23.48 -5.32
CA ALA A 51 -15.53 -22.51 -6.37
C ALA A 51 -14.88 -21.27 -5.76
N ALA A 52 -13.74 -20.87 -6.34
CA ALA A 52 -12.87 -19.87 -5.73
C ALA A 52 -13.65 -18.57 -5.56
N SER A 53 -13.81 -18.13 -4.31
CA SER A 53 -14.34 -16.81 -4.01
C SER A 53 -13.43 -15.77 -4.67
N THR A 54 -14.00 -14.82 -5.39
CA THR A 54 -13.27 -13.76 -6.09
C THR A 54 -13.73 -12.39 -5.61
N ILE A 55 -12.83 -11.42 -5.57
CA ILE A 55 -13.17 -10.05 -5.22
C ILE A 55 -13.47 -9.29 -6.50
N THR A 56 -14.66 -8.70 -6.56
CA THR A 56 -15.09 -7.83 -7.65
C THR A 56 -15.10 -6.39 -7.15
N CYS A 57 -14.47 -5.49 -7.89
CA CYS A 57 -14.46 -4.07 -7.58
C CYS A 57 -15.09 -3.28 -8.73
N PRO A 58 -15.81 -2.19 -8.45
CA PRO A 58 -16.27 -1.27 -9.49
C PRO A 58 -15.10 -0.77 -10.34
N ASP A 59 -15.34 -0.70 -11.66
CA ASP A 59 -14.38 -0.09 -12.57
C ASP A 59 -14.37 1.43 -12.39
N VAL A 60 -13.18 1.96 -12.15
CA VAL A 60 -12.93 3.39 -11.98
C VAL A 60 -12.68 4.04 -13.34
N ALA A 61 -12.01 3.35 -14.28
CA ALA A 61 -11.59 3.93 -15.54
C ALA A 61 -12.78 4.41 -16.38
N SER A 62 -13.86 3.62 -16.45
CA SER A 62 -15.08 3.97 -17.19
C SER A 62 -15.93 5.05 -16.52
N LYS A 63 -15.64 5.41 -15.27
CA LYS A 63 -16.36 6.45 -14.50
C LYS A 63 -15.59 7.75 -14.39
N LEU A 64 -14.36 7.81 -14.91
CA LEU A 64 -13.57 9.04 -14.95
C LEU A 64 -14.09 9.98 -16.06
N PRO A 65 -14.14 11.29 -15.80
CA PRO A 65 -14.36 12.27 -16.85
C PRO A 65 -13.16 12.33 -17.81
N ALA A 66 -13.26 13.14 -18.87
CA ALA A 66 -12.18 13.34 -19.83
C ALA A 66 -10.86 13.69 -19.11
N VAL A 67 -9.87 12.78 -19.21
CA VAL A 67 -8.58 12.93 -18.53
C VAL A 67 -7.67 13.85 -19.36
N PRO A 68 -7.16 14.95 -18.80
CA PRO A 68 -6.21 15.82 -19.50
C PRO A 68 -4.93 15.06 -19.89
N ALA A 69 -4.38 15.36 -21.07
CA ALA A 69 -3.17 14.70 -21.58
C ALA A 69 -1.97 14.79 -20.61
N SER A 70 -1.86 15.91 -19.90
CA SER A 70 -0.83 16.14 -18.87
C SER A 70 -0.96 15.25 -17.63
N ALA A 71 -2.17 14.78 -17.30
CA ALA A 71 -2.44 13.90 -16.16
C ALA A 71 -2.48 12.41 -16.54
N LYS A 72 -2.60 12.09 -17.83
CA LYS A 72 -2.84 10.73 -18.32
C LYS A 72 -1.85 9.69 -17.79
N ALA A 73 -0.55 9.97 -17.86
CA ALA A 73 0.47 9.05 -17.36
C ALA A 73 0.44 8.84 -15.83
N GLU A 74 -0.04 9.83 -15.07
CA GLU A 74 -0.22 9.69 -13.62
C GLU A 74 -1.49 8.89 -13.32
N VAL A 75 -2.60 9.15 -14.02
CA VAL A 75 -3.85 8.40 -13.89
C VAL A 75 -3.65 6.93 -14.27
N ASP A 76 -3.01 6.65 -15.40
CA ASP A 76 -2.77 5.27 -15.88
C ASP A 76 -1.94 4.46 -14.88
N ARG A 77 -0.94 5.07 -14.22
CA ARG A 77 -0.17 4.41 -13.15
C ARG A 77 -1.01 4.10 -11.91
N ASN A 78 -1.91 5.01 -11.52
CA ASN A 78 -2.79 4.76 -10.39
C ASN A 78 -3.88 3.72 -10.72
N LEU A 79 -4.37 3.67 -11.96
CA LEU A 79 -5.27 2.61 -12.42
C LEU A 79 -4.58 1.24 -12.40
N ALA A 80 -3.32 1.16 -12.85
CA ALA A 80 -2.52 -0.05 -12.72
C ALA A 80 -2.33 -0.48 -11.25
N LEU A 81 -2.09 0.49 -10.36
CA LEU A 81 -1.98 0.23 -8.91
C LEU A 81 -3.28 -0.32 -8.31
N LEU A 82 -4.45 0.19 -8.73
CA LEU A 82 -5.74 -0.36 -8.32
C LEU A 82 -5.87 -1.84 -8.72
N ASN A 83 -5.45 -2.21 -9.94
CA ASN A 83 -5.44 -3.60 -10.38
C ASN A 83 -4.49 -4.48 -9.57
N THR A 84 -3.30 -3.98 -9.22
CA THR A 84 -2.37 -4.68 -8.34
C THR A 84 -2.96 -4.93 -6.96
N GLN A 85 -3.65 -3.94 -6.37
CA GLN A 85 -4.31 -4.09 -5.06
C GLN A 85 -5.40 -5.17 -5.08
N ILE A 86 -6.17 -5.26 -6.17
CA ILE A 86 -7.18 -6.31 -6.37
C ILE A 86 -6.51 -7.69 -6.47
N ALA A 87 -5.43 -7.81 -7.25
CA ALA A 87 -4.70 -9.05 -7.41
C ALA A 87 -4.09 -9.54 -6.08
N GLU A 88 -3.51 -8.63 -5.29
CA GLU A 88 -2.97 -8.93 -3.97
C GLU A 88 -4.08 -9.39 -3.00
N ALA A 89 -5.24 -8.73 -3.04
CA ALA A 89 -6.38 -9.12 -2.20
C ALA A 89 -6.97 -10.48 -2.61
N ASN A 90 -7.09 -10.77 -3.91
CA ASN A 90 -7.51 -12.07 -4.42
C ASN A 90 -6.50 -13.17 -4.04
N LYS A 91 -5.20 -12.88 -4.10
CA LYS A 91 -4.17 -13.80 -3.62
C LYS A 91 -4.33 -14.10 -2.13
N ARG A 92 -4.47 -13.05 -1.30
CA ARG A 92 -4.70 -13.21 0.15
C ARG A 92 -5.99 -13.97 0.45
N LEU A 93 -7.04 -13.76 -0.33
CA LEU A 93 -8.31 -14.47 -0.17
C LEU A 93 -8.14 -15.98 -0.38
N VAL A 94 -7.38 -16.39 -1.40
CA VAL A 94 -7.07 -17.80 -1.66
C VAL A 94 -6.12 -18.36 -0.58
N ASP A 95 -5.10 -17.61 -0.19
CA ASP A 95 -4.09 -18.06 0.78
C ASP A 95 -4.65 -18.19 2.22
N THR A 96 -5.81 -17.57 2.49
CA THR A 96 -6.46 -17.57 3.82
C THR A 96 -7.78 -18.35 3.85
N VAL A 97 -8.08 -19.14 2.81
CA VAL A 97 -9.26 -20.01 2.81
C VAL A 97 -9.18 -20.99 3.99
N GLY A 98 -10.23 -21.03 4.81
CA GLY A 98 -10.30 -21.86 6.01
C GLY A 98 -9.62 -21.27 7.25
N GLN A 99 -9.07 -20.05 7.16
CA GLN A 99 -8.50 -19.32 8.30
C GLN A 99 -9.41 -18.16 8.71
N GLY A 100 -9.72 -18.07 10.01
CA GLY A 100 -10.51 -16.97 10.59
C GLY A 100 -12.04 -17.21 10.59
N GLY A 101 -12.75 -16.40 11.39
CA GLY A 101 -14.20 -16.50 11.54
C GLY A 101 -15.01 -15.85 10.40
N PRO A 102 -16.35 -15.84 10.50
CA PRO A 102 -17.27 -15.39 9.43
C PRO A 102 -16.98 -13.99 8.86
N ASN A 103 -16.42 -13.10 9.69
CA ASN A 103 -16.13 -11.70 9.32
C ASN A 103 -14.67 -11.45 8.91
N PHE A 104 -13.83 -12.49 8.84
CA PHE A 104 -12.40 -12.33 8.57
C PHE A 104 -12.14 -11.68 7.20
N VAL A 105 -12.81 -12.15 6.15
CA VAL A 105 -12.65 -11.59 4.79
C VAL A 105 -13.09 -10.13 4.74
N GLN A 106 -14.19 -9.79 5.43
CA GLN A 106 -14.70 -8.42 5.51
C GLN A 106 -13.68 -7.49 6.20
N ASN A 107 -13.14 -7.91 7.35
CA ASN A 107 -12.29 -7.07 8.19
C ASN A 107 -10.82 -7.04 7.78
N ALA A 108 -10.26 -8.16 7.34
CA ALA A 108 -8.82 -8.31 7.08
C ALA A 108 -8.45 -8.17 5.59
N ILE A 109 -9.43 -8.32 4.69
CA ILE A 109 -9.21 -8.26 3.24
C ILE A 109 -9.97 -7.07 2.64
N LEU A 110 -11.31 -7.04 2.74
CA LEU A 110 -12.12 -6.02 2.09
C LEU A 110 -11.99 -4.64 2.74
N GLY A 111 -11.89 -4.55 4.07
CA GLY A 111 -11.66 -3.29 4.79
C GLY A 111 -10.36 -2.59 4.34
N PRO A 112 -9.18 -3.22 4.52
CA PRO A 112 -7.92 -2.66 4.05
C PRO A 112 -7.85 -2.41 2.54
N LEU A 113 -8.52 -3.25 1.73
CA LEU A 113 -8.60 -3.05 0.29
C LEU A 113 -9.40 -1.79 -0.05
N LYS A 114 -10.54 -1.57 0.62
CA LYS A 114 -11.36 -0.35 0.44
C LYS A 114 -10.52 0.89 0.75
N ASP A 115 -9.83 0.93 1.89
CA ASP A 115 -9.04 2.10 2.28
C ASP A 115 -7.89 2.38 1.31
N LYS A 116 -7.17 1.35 0.86
CA LYS A 116 -6.13 1.47 -0.18
C LYS A 116 -6.70 2.00 -1.50
N ARG A 117 -7.88 1.53 -1.90
CA ARG A 117 -8.57 1.98 -3.11
C ARG A 117 -9.04 3.42 -3.00
N VAL A 118 -9.65 3.83 -1.88
CA VAL A 118 -10.03 5.24 -1.62
C VAL A 118 -8.82 6.13 -1.80
N SER A 119 -7.71 5.83 -1.12
CA SER A 119 -6.48 6.64 -1.23
C SER A 119 -5.94 6.75 -2.66
N THR A 120 -6.06 5.68 -3.45
CA THR A 120 -5.59 5.66 -4.84
C THR A 120 -6.55 6.42 -5.77
N ILE A 121 -7.85 6.32 -5.55
CA ILE A 121 -8.90 7.05 -6.27
C ILE A 121 -8.82 8.55 -5.97
N ASP A 122 -8.60 8.93 -4.72
CA ASP A 122 -8.34 10.30 -4.31
C ASP A 122 -7.14 10.88 -5.04
N ARG A 123 -6.06 10.09 -5.17
CA ARG A 123 -4.88 10.50 -5.91
C ARG A 123 -5.19 10.76 -7.38
N ILE A 124 -5.99 9.91 -8.02
CA ILE A 124 -6.48 10.12 -9.40
C ILE A 124 -7.28 11.43 -9.49
N ALA A 125 -8.22 11.65 -8.57
CA ALA A 125 -9.04 12.85 -8.55
C ALA A 125 -8.18 14.12 -8.40
N ILE A 126 -7.18 14.09 -7.52
CA ILE A 126 -6.22 15.18 -7.34
C ILE A 126 -5.39 15.41 -8.60
N SER A 127 -4.87 14.36 -9.24
CA SER A 127 -4.06 14.49 -10.47
C SER A 127 -4.86 15.15 -11.60
N ILE A 128 -6.15 14.81 -11.75
CA ILE A 128 -7.06 15.46 -12.71
C ILE A 128 -7.35 16.90 -12.28
N GLY A 129 -7.62 17.11 -10.98
CA GLY A 129 -7.95 18.41 -10.38
C GLY A 129 -6.86 19.48 -10.48
N ARG A 130 -5.62 19.11 -10.82
CA ARG A 130 -4.53 20.08 -11.05
C ARG A 130 -4.66 20.82 -12.38
N THR A 131 -5.33 20.22 -13.37
CA THR A 131 -5.38 20.75 -14.74
C THR A 131 -6.80 20.83 -15.30
N ALA A 132 -7.78 20.25 -14.62
CA ALA A 132 -9.20 20.31 -14.94
C ALA A 132 -10.06 20.34 -13.66
N ALA A 133 -11.38 20.40 -13.80
CA ALA A 133 -12.28 20.29 -12.67
C ALA A 133 -12.10 18.93 -11.95
N LYS A 134 -11.93 18.97 -10.62
CA LYS A 134 -11.75 17.76 -9.82
C LYS A 134 -13.03 16.91 -9.85
N PRO A 135 -12.95 15.62 -10.26
CA PRO A 135 -14.10 14.73 -10.16
C PRO A 135 -14.45 14.45 -8.70
N THR A 136 -15.76 14.45 -8.39
CA THR A 136 -16.31 14.20 -7.06
C THR A 136 -17.09 12.89 -7.01
N GLY A 137 -17.20 12.27 -5.84
CA GLY A 137 -18.03 11.06 -5.65
C GLY A 137 -17.37 9.75 -6.10
N LEU A 138 -16.10 9.78 -6.50
CA LEU A 138 -15.37 8.57 -6.92
C LEU A 138 -15.09 7.61 -5.75
N ASP A 139 -15.16 8.07 -4.51
CA ASP A 139 -14.92 7.25 -3.31
C ASP A 139 -15.94 6.10 -3.17
N THR A 140 -17.13 6.29 -3.73
CA THR A 140 -18.18 5.26 -3.79
C THR A 140 -17.74 4.03 -4.61
N LEU A 141 -16.78 4.20 -5.54
CA LEU A 141 -16.22 3.13 -6.39
C LEU A 141 -15.09 2.34 -5.69
N ALA A 142 -14.69 2.75 -4.49
CA ALA A 142 -13.63 2.09 -3.75
C ALA A 142 -14.09 0.78 -3.10
N ALA A 143 -15.38 0.65 -2.79
CA ALA A 143 -15.94 -0.54 -2.15
C ALA A 143 -15.91 -1.74 -3.11
N CYS A 144 -15.34 -2.85 -2.67
CA CYS A 144 -15.32 -4.11 -3.41
C CYS A 144 -16.19 -5.15 -2.70
N THR A 145 -16.75 -6.07 -3.49
CA THR A 145 -17.60 -7.15 -3.01
C THR A 145 -16.90 -8.50 -3.19
N LEU A 146 -17.22 -9.43 -2.29
CA LEU A 146 -16.82 -10.82 -2.43
C LEU A 146 -17.88 -11.54 -3.26
N ASN A 147 -17.46 -12.21 -4.33
CA ASN A 147 -18.26 -13.10 -5.13
C ASN A 147 -17.89 -14.54 -4.77
N THR A 148 -18.70 -15.15 -3.91
CA THR A 148 -18.61 -16.58 -3.58
C THR A 148 -19.37 -17.37 -4.62
N ALA A 149 -18.67 -18.20 -5.39
CA ALA A 149 -19.33 -19.11 -6.31
C ALA A 149 -20.01 -20.23 -5.48
N GLY A 150 -21.32 -20.12 -5.32
CA GLY A 150 -22.14 -21.02 -4.51
C GLY A 150 -22.62 -20.38 -3.20
N GLY A 151 -23.59 -19.48 -3.30
CA GLY A 151 -24.27 -18.92 -2.13
C GLY A 151 -24.81 -17.52 -2.40
N ALA A 152 -26.12 -17.47 -2.63
CA ALA A 152 -27.04 -16.33 -2.73
C ALA A 152 -26.46 -14.90 -2.63
N ALA A 153 -26.83 -14.09 -3.64
CA ALA A 153 -26.87 -12.65 -3.55
C ALA A 153 -27.54 -12.19 -2.24
N ALA A 154 -26.81 -11.43 -1.42
CA ALA A 154 -27.43 -10.51 -0.48
C ALA A 154 -27.66 -9.20 -1.24
N ASP A 155 -28.74 -9.17 -2.02
CA ASP A 155 -29.45 -7.94 -2.31
C ASP A 155 -30.15 -7.51 -1.02
N GLY A 156 -29.81 -6.31 -0.55
CA GLY A 156 -30.33 -5.70 0.66
C GLY A 156 -30.67 -4.26 0.34
N THR A 157 -31.73 -4.12 -0.44
CA THR A 157 -32.29 -2.90 -1.02
C THR A 157 -32.67 -1.89 0.06
N ALA A 158 -32.54 -0.62 -0.30
CA ALA A 158 -32.97 0.53 0.50
C ALA A 158 -34.46 0.46 0.90
N THR A 159 -34.78 0.94 2.10
CA THR A 159 -36.12 1.44 2.43
C THR A 159 -35.97 2.80 3.10
N ALA A 160 -36.61 3.80 2.51
CA ALA A 160 -36.69 5.18 2.98
C ALA A 160 -38.04 5.46 3.66
N SER A 161 -38.09 6.59 4.38
CA SER A 161 -39.22 7.28 5.05
C SER A 161 -39.61 6.78 6.46
N ALA A 162 -39.83 7.63 7.47
CA ALA A 162 -39.86 9.10 7.57
C ALA A 162 -39.66 9.58 9.03
N ALA A 163 -39.24 10.85 9.15
CA ALA A 163 -38.87 11.68 10.30
C ALA A 163 -40.07 12.07 11.23
N PRO A 164 -40.02 13.05 12.18
CA PRO A 164 -38.92 13.96 12.54
C PRO A 164 -38.74 14.25 14.06
N SER A 165 -37.62 14.90 14.41
CA SER A 165 -37.57 15.95 15.44
C SER A 165 -36.33 16.81 15.24
N ALA A 166 -36.57 18.11 15.05
CA ALA A 166 -35.65 19.23 14.83
C ALA A 166 -34.48 19.26 15.84
N THR A 167 -33.29 19.78 15.50
CA THR A 167 -33.07 21.21 15.26
C THR A 167 -31.80 21.47 14.43
N ALA A 168 -31.94 22.49 13.56
CA ALA A 168 -31.01 22.97 12.56
C ALA A 168 -29.85 23.83 13.11
N GLY A 169 -28.86 24.05 12.24
CA GLY A 169 -27.81 25.10 12.34
C GLY A 169 -26.42 24.55 12.02
N ALA A 170 -26.06 24.36 10.75
CA ALA A 170 -25.49 25.36 9.85
C ALA A 170 -24.03 25.78 10.17
N GLN A 171 -23.23 25.64 9.11
CA GLN A 171 -22.03 26.37 8.72
C GLN A 171 -20.63 25.86 9.09
N ALA A 172 -19.86 25.81 8.00
CA ALA A 172 -18.46 25.52 7.84
C ALA A 172 -17.51 26.46 8.59
N GLY A 173 -16.27 25.99 8.71
CA GLY A 173 -15.08 26.85 8.61
C GLY A 173 -14.23 26.93 9.86
N GLY A 174 -12.99 26.48 9.72
CA GLY A 174 -11.84 27.18 10.29
C GLY A 174 -11.47 26.87 11.75
N ALA A 175 -10.23 26.39 11.87
CA ALA A 175 -9.26 26.72 12.91
C ALA A 175 -9.50 26.23 14.36
N ALA A 176 -8.44 25.57 14.86
CA ALA A 176 -7.88 25.64 16.20
C ALA A 176 -8.84 25.45 17.40
N GLY A 177 -8.69 24.32 18.08
CA GLY A 177 -9.36 24.10 19.36
C GLY A 177 -8.88 22.83 20.05
N SER A 178 -7.79 22.95 20.78
CA SER A 178 -7.22 21.96 21.69
C SER A 178 -8.22 21.47 22.75
N GLY A 179 -8.11 20.19 23.11
CA GLY A 179 -8.69 19.60 24.34
C GLY A 179 -9.59 18.39 24.03
N ALA A 180 -9.28 17.15 24.43
CA ALA A 180 -8.61 16.72 25.65
C ALA A 180 -7.49 15.69 25.37
N ALA A 181 -6.24 16.12 25.52
CA ALA A 181 -5.10 15.22 25.64
C ALA A 181 -4.90 14.90 27.12
N ALA A 182 -5.39 13.75 27.57
CA ALA A 182 -4.92 13.17 28.82
C ALA A 182 -3.51 12.56 28.58
N THR A 183 -2.49 13.34 28.91
CA THR A 183 -1.12 12.95 29.32
C THR A 183 -0.30 11.97 28.46
N ALA A 184 -0.56 11.86 27.16
CA ALA A 184 0.29 11.06 26.26
C ALA A 184 1.67 11.71 25.98
N GLY A 185 1.72 13.05 25.99
CA GLY A 185 2.84 13.83 25.44
C GLY A 185 2.75 13.98 23.91
N THR A 186 3.71 14.67 23.30
CA THR A 186 3.86 14.85 21.86
C THR A 186 5.24 14.42 21.39
N ILE A 187 5.32 13.79 20.22
CA ILE A 187 6.59 13.42 19.60
C ILE A 187 7.12 14.64 18.83
N THR A 188 8.29 15.10 19.26
CA THR A 188 9.01 16.22 18.65
C THR A 188 10.21 15.67 17.88
N CYS A 189 10.32 16.05 16.61
CA CYS A 189 11.43 15.65 15.76
C CYS A 189 12.19 16.88 15.27
N PRO A 190 13.52 16.80 15.11
CA PRO A 190 14.30 17.84 14.46
C PRO A 190 13.76 18.16 13.07
N ASP A 191 13.72 19.45 12.74
CA ASP A 191 13.37 19.89 11.40
C ASP A 191 14.53 19.60 10.44
N VAL A 192 14.20 18.85 9.39
CA VAL A 192 15.14 18.51 8.33
C VAL A 192 15.18 19.63 7.29
N ALA A 193 14.06 20.28 6.99
CA ALA A 193 13.95 21.27 5.92
C ALA A 193 14.91 22.46 6.15
N SER A 194 14.96 22.99 7.38
CA SER A 194 15.85 24.10 7.74
C SER A 194 17.35 23.74 7.78
N LYS A 195 17.70 22.44 7.72
CA LYS A 195 19.08 21.95 7.74
C LYS A 195 19.57 21.50 6.37
N LEU A 196 18.71 21.52 5.35
CA LEU A 196 19.09 21.18 3.99
C LEU A 196 19.86 22.36 3.33
N PRO A 197 20.91 22.08 2.55
CA PRO A 197 21.53 23.08 1.69
C PRO A 197 20.57 23.49 0.56
N ALA A 198 20.98 24.46 -0.26
CA ALA A 198 20.22 24.88 -1.44
C ALA A 198 19.85 23.66 -2.32
N VAL A 199 18.54 23.38 -2.41
CA VAL A 199 18.02 22.22 -3.13
C VAL A 199 17.97 22.53 -4.63
N PRO A 200 18.62 21.73 -5.49
CA PRO A 200 18.55 21.90 -6.93
C PRO A 200 17.11 21.79 -7.44
N ALA A 201 16.74 22.60 -8.45
CA ALA A 201 15.38 22.62 -8.99
C ALA A 201 14.92 21.24 -9.50
N SER A 202 15.84 20.44 -10.04
CA SER A 202 15.60 19.07 -10.50
C SER A 202 15.28 18.07 -9.38
N ALA A 203 15.77 18.31 -8.16
CA ALA A 203 15.52 17.46 -6.99
C ALA A 203 14.34 17.95 -6.14
N LYS A 204 13.91 19.21 -6.30
CA LYS A 204 12.93 19.86 -5.44
C LYS A 204 11.64 19.05 -5.25
N ALA A 205 11.04 18.56 -6.32
CA ALA A 205 9.80 17.80 -6.23
C ALA A 205 9.97 16.46 -5.48
N GLU A 206 11.14 15.83 -5.55
CA GLU A 206 11.43 14.61 -4.80
C GLU A 206 11.73 14.90 -3.33
N VAL A 207 12.50 15.95 -3.05
CA VAL A 207 12.77 16.41 -1.68
C VAL A 207 11.47 16.80 -0.98
N ASP A 208 10.61 17.58 -1.62
CA ASP A 208 9.31 18.02 -1.06
C ASP A 208 8.40 16.81 -0.72
N ARG A 209 8.38 15.77 -1.57
CA ARG A 209 7.64 14.52 -1.29
C ARG A 209 8.20 13.77 -0.08
N ASN A 210 9.52 13.71 0.06
CA ASN A 210 10.13 13.03 1.20
C ASN A 210 9.99 13.84 2.50
N LEU A 211 10.01 15.17 2.44
CA LEU A 211 9.68 16.04 3.58
C LEU A 211 8.23 15.85 4.02
N ALA A 212 7.28 15.76 3.09
CA ALA A 212 5.90 15.41 3.41
C ALA A 212 5.78 14.02 4.04
N LEU A 213 6.55 13.03 3.56
CA LEU A 213 6.60 11.70 4.15
C LEU A 213 7.11 11.72 5.60
N LEU A 214 8.14 12.52 5.90
CA LEU A 214 8.62 12.71 7.27
C LEU A 214 7.51 13.24 8.19
N ASN A 215 6.72 14.22 7.73
CA ASN A 215 5.59 14.75 8.49
C ASN A 215 4.50 13.70 8.73
N THR A 216 4.19 12.89 7.72
CA THR A 216 3.25 11.77 7.87
C THR A 216 3.72 10.75 8.91
N GLN A 217 5.02 10.42 8.93
CA GLN A 217 5.59 9.50 9.93
C GLN A 217 5.45 10.05 11.36
N ILE A 218 5.62 11.37 11.54
CA ILE A 218 5.41 12.04 12.83
C ILE A 218 3.94 11.97 13.25
N ALA A 219 3.01 12.22 12.33
CA ALA A 219 1.58 12.16 12.61
C ALA A 219 1.12 10.74 12.99
N GLU A 220 1.59 9.72 12.26
CA GLU A 220 1.33 8.31 12.56
C GLU A 220 1.88 7.93 13.95
N ALA A 221 3.09 8.38 14.28
CA ALA A 221 3.70 8.12 15.58
C ALA A 221 2.95 8.81 16.73
N ASN A 222 2.52 10.07 16.55
CA ASN A 222 1.69 10.78 17.53
C ASN A 222 0.33 10.11 17.71
N LYS A 223 -0.30 9.64 16.64
CA LYS A 223 -1.53 8.86 16.72
C LYS A 223 -1.31 7.58 17.54
N ARG A 224 -0.26 6.81 17.24
CA ARG A 224 0.10 5.61 18.01
C ARG A 224 0.39 5.91 19.48
N LEU A 225 1.03 7.04 19.77
CA LEU A 225 1.30 7.48 21.15
C LEU A 225 0.00 7.68 21.93
N VAL A 226 -1.01 8.29 21.32
CA VAL A 226 -2.34 8.49 21.92
C VAL A 226 -3.09 7.16 22.05
N ASP A 227 -3.08 6.34 21.01
CA ASP A 227 -3.83 5.07 20.97
C ASP A 227 -3.25 4.01 21.94
N THR A 228 -2.02 4.19 22.42
CA THR A 228 -1.32 3.26 23.33
C THR A 228 -1.10 3.82 24.73
N VAL A 229 -1.75 4.93 25.09
CA VAL A 229 -1.71 5.45 26.47
C VAL A 229 -2.21 4.39 27.43
N GLY A 230 -1.42 4.11 28.48
CA GLY A 230 -1.73 3.08 29.48
C GLY A 230 -1.40 1.64 29.04
N GLN A 231 -0.85 1.44 27.84
CA GLN A 231 -0.39 0.14 27.35
C GLN A 231 1.15 0.06 27.37
N GLY A 232 1.68 -1.03 27.91
CA GLY A 232 3.11 -1.33 27.89
C GLY A 232 3.92 -0.79 29.07
N GLY A 233 5.13 -1.33 29.23
CA GLY A 233 6.05 -0.96 30.31
C GLY A 233 6.81 0.37 30.07
N PRO A 234 7.72 0.75 30.99
CA PRO A 234 8.40 2.06 30.99
C PRO A 234 9.13 2.41 29.68
N ASN A 235 9.56 1.40 28.91
CA ASN A 235 10.31 1.57 27.66
C ASN A 235 9.46 1.38 26.39
N PHE A 236 8.14 1.21 26.52
CA PHE A 236 7.28 0.92 25.37
C PHE A 236 7.34 2.00 24.30
N VAL A 237 7.21 3.27 24.68
CA VAL A 237 7.27 4.40 23.72
C VAL A 237 8.62 4.45 23.02
N GLN A 238 9.71 4.22 23.74
CA GLN A 238 11.05 4.21 23.17
C GLN A 238 11.23 3.08 22.14
N ASN A 239 10.80 1.86 22.48
CA ASN A 239 11.06 0.67 21.67
C ASN A 239 10.05 0.49 20.52
N ALA A 240 8.76 0.78 20.76
CA ALA A 240 7.68 0.49 19.83
C ALA A 240 7.30 1.69 18.94
N ILE A 241 7.64 2.91 19.36
CA ILE A 241 7.27 4.15 18.66
C ILE A 241 8.53 4.88 18.19
N LEU A 242 9.39 5.33 19.09
CA LEU A 242 10.55 6.17 18.74
C LEU A 242 11.63 5.41 17.97
N GLY A 243 11.91 4.15 18.30
CA GLY A 243 12.85 3.29 17.56
C GLY A 243 12.45 3.10 16.09
N PRO A 244 11.28 2.52 15.79
CA PRO A 244 10.79 2.37 14.42
C PRO A 244 10.63 3.70 13.68
N LEU A 245 10.25 4.77 14.38
CA LEU A 245 10.18 6.11 13.79
C LEU A 245 11.56 6.62 13.38
N LYS A 246 12.58 6.44 14.22
CA LYS A 246 13.97 6.80 13.89
C LYS A 246 14.42 6.07 12.63
N ASP A 247 14.23 4.76 12.54
CA ASP A 247 14.68 3.97 11.38
C ASP A 247 13.98 4.39 10.08
N LYS A 248 12.66 4.61 10.14
CA LYS A 248 11.87 5.15 9.01
C LYS A 248 12.39 6.53 8.57
N ARG A 249 12.70 7.40 9.54
CA ARG A 249 13.24 8.75 9.28
C ARG A 249 14.64 8.70 8.69
N VAL A 250 15.54 7.85 9.21
CA VAL A 250 16.89 7.64 8.62
C VAL A 250 16.77 7.28 7.15
N SER A 251 15.97 6.26 6.82
CA SER A 251 15.77 5.84 5.42
C SER A 251 15.23 6.95 4.52
N THR A 252 14.32 7.78 5.04
CA THR A 252 13.72 8.89 4.30
C THR A 252 14.70 10.05 4.10
N ILE A 253 15.47 10.37 5.15
CA ILE A 253 16.52 11.40 5.14
C ILE A 253 17.66 11.00 4.18
N ASP A 254 18.06 9.73 4.19
CA ASP A 254 19.05 9.20 3.24
C ASP A 254 18.56 9.34 1.80
N ARG A 255 17.27 9.09 1.54
CA ARG A 255 16.68 9.31 0.21
C ARG A 255 16.75 10.77 -0.21
N ILE A 256 16.50 11.72 0.71
CA ILE A 256 16.67 13.16 0.45
C ILE A 256 18.13 13.48 0.10
N ALA A 257 19.07 13.01 0.91
CA ALA A 257 20.49 13.24 0.68
C ALA A 257 20.96 12.66 -0.66
N ILE A 258 20.50 11.46 -1.03
CA ILE A 258 20.78 10.83 -2.32
C ILE A 258 20.18 11.66 -3.47
N SER A 259 18.92 12.10 -3.37
CA SER A 259 18.26 12.90 -4.41
C SER A 259 19.02 14.20 -4.70
N ILE A 260 19.46 14.91 -3.66
CA ILE A 260 20.31 16.11 -3.78
C ILE A 260 21.67 15.73 -4.37
N GLY A 261 22.30 14.66 -3.86
CA GLY A 261 23.62 14.18 -4.27
C GLY A 261 23.74 13.75 -5.74
N ARG A 262 22.63 13.54 -6.44
CA ARG A 262 22.63 13.26 -7.89
C ARG A 262 22.94 14.48 -8.75
N THR A 263 22.74 15.68 -8.21
CA THR A 263 22.79 16.93 -8.98
C THR A 263 23.61 18.04 -8.30
N ALA A 264 23.95 17.86 -7.02
CA ALA A 264 24.80 18.75 -6.23
C ALA A 264 25.64 17.93 -5.24
N ALA A 265 26.48 18.62 -4.45
CA ALA A 265 27.21 17.98 -3.36
C ALA A 265 26.24 17.32 -2.36
N LYS A 266 26.45 16.03 -2.07
CA LYS A 266 25.61 15.28 -1.14
C LYS A 266 25.74 15.87 0.27
N PRO A 267 24.64 16.28 0.93
CA PRO A 267 24.68 16.70 2.32
C PRO A 267 25.01 15.52 3.23
N THR A 268 25.87 15.77 4.23
CA THR A 268 26.33 14.79 5.23
C THR A 268 25.80 15.17 6.62
N GLY A 269 25.73 14.20 7.54
CA GLY A 269 25.32 14.44 8.93
C GLY A 269 23.81 14.64 9.16
N LEU A 270 22.98 14.47 8.13
CA LEU A 270 21.52 14.59 8.24
C LEU A 270 20.87 13.46 9.05
N ASP A 271 21.54 12.31 9.17
CA ASP A 271 21.13 11.15 9.95
C ASP A 271 20.94 11.48 11.45
N THR A 272 21.69 12.47 11.95
CA THR A 272 21.53 12.98 13.32
C THR A 272 20.15 13.62 13.57
N LEU A 273 19.45 14.04 12.52
CA LEU A 273 18.11 14.64 12.59
C LEU A 273 16.97 13.60 12.60
N ALA A 274 17.30 12.32 12.50
CA ALA A 274 16.32 11.24 12.48
C ALA A 274 15.74 10.94 13.88
N ALA A 275 16.51 11.21 14.94
CA ALA A 275 16.08 10.94 16.30
C ALA A 275 14.99 11.91 16.75
N CYS A 276 13.85 11.37 17.19
CA CYS A 276 12.76 12.14 17.78
C CYS A 276 12.69 11.91 19.28
N THR A 277 12.16 12.88 20.00
CA THR A 277 11.98 12.84 21.45
C THR A 277 10.51 12.91 21.82
N LEU A 278 10.17 12.35 22.98
CA LEU A 278 8.87 12.54 23.59
C LEU A 278 8.91 13.79 24.48
N SER A 279 8.09 14.78 24.18
CA SER A 279 7.82 15.94 25.03
C SER A 279 6.54 15.65 25.83
N LYS A 280 6.53 15.90 27.14
CA LYS A 280 5.34 15.77 27.98
C LYS A 280 4.96 17.13 28.54
#